data_AF-A0A959H4M6-F1
#
_entry.id   AF-A0A959H4M6-F1
#
_cell.length_a   1.000
_cell.length_b   1.000
_cell.length_c   1.000
_cell.angle_alpha   90.00
_cell.angle_beta   90.00
_cell.angle_gamma   90.00
#
_symmetry.space_group_name_H-M   'P 1'
#
loop_
_entity.id
_entity.type
_entity.pdbx_description
1 polymer ?
#
loop_
_entity_poly.entity_id
_entity_poly.type
_entity_poly.pdbx_seq_one_letter_code
_entity_poly.pdbx_strand_id
1 'polypeptide(L)'
;FTAPFETKEYHIFGRHLRIDQPIDWHLDVVSGGRFPLGYSYSIDTRTEQHGIVKGTWEVNRLQFLTHICLQYRYSGEQQYLQQFMDIVRSWKEANPYLQGVNWYSNIEVNLRIITWFLCWEILDATERCQTDQAFKKFTDELWLPLIYLHGQHADKHPSKFSSSNNHLIAEASGLFIAGAYWNFPKSGKWVRKAQRILEREIQLQHSPNGINREEASEYIQFITDFFLIAYIVGQRTGHPFSDAYRQMMQKIFDYIYHLMGQSGRVPYYGDDDDGHTFVLAHGEAENNFRSLLATGAFLFQDPKLKAKAGAFGLKNEILFGPEGKAAYDNLPEQEARPESRLYPEEGHFLIKNGRQGRETYLHIDTAPLGYLSIAAHGHADALSFFLDIDGLPYIADVGTYTYHSEPEWRAYFKGTLAHNTIRVDEQDQAANAGPCLWVDHYQPVLAAFDDDEEKTVVKGSHSGYARLGVTHTREYEYRKGDDIIIIRDYLEADGRHVYEIPFHLHPEIRAERGPGNTFTLSHPQGRTVKLRLDDSLQPQLIRGSESPILGWHSPSFLQKEPTTAIYSRLEKEGSFQLTTIIEPQNK
;
A
#
# COMPACT_ATOMS: atom_id res chain seq x y z
N PHE A 1 -14.93 21.32 15.75
CA PHE A 1 -14.60 19.96 15.27
C PHE A 1 -14.96 18.95 16.34
N THR A 2 -16.15 18.34 16.33
CA THR A 2 -16.47 17.21 17.23
C THR A 2 -15.43 16.11 17.12
N ALA A 3 -14.98 15.52 18.23
CA ALA A 3 -13.99 14.45 18.19
C ALA A 3 -14.52 13.29 17.31
N PRO A 4 -13.82 12.88 16.23
CA PRO A 4 -14.42 12.00 15.23
C PRO A 4 -14.46 10.51 15.61
N PHE A 5 -14.01 10.14 16.82
CA PHE A 5 -13.74 8.73 17.18
C PHE A 5 -14.47 8.27 18.43
N GLU A 6 -14.97 7.05 18.38
CA GLU A 6 -15.38 6.31 19.56
C GLU A 6 -14.11 5.81 20.29
N THR A 7 -13.88 6.26 21.53
CA THR A 7 -12.57 6.13 22.20
C THR A 7 -12.33 4.79 22.87
N LYS A 8 -13.23 3.83 22.70
CA LYS A 8 -13.14 2.56 23.42
C LYS A 8 -12.51 1.46 22.59
N GLU A 9 -12.62 1.56 21.27
CA GLU A 9 -12.21 0.50 20.35
C GLU A 9 -11.30 1.05 19.26
N TYR A 10 -10.26 0.29 18.94
CA TYR A 10 -9.34 0.57 17.85
C TYR A 10 -9.30 -0.63 16.91
N HIS A 11 -9.47 -0.40 15.61
CA HIS A 11 -9.59 -1.48 14.63
C HIS A 11 -8.23 -1.96 14.15
N ILE A 12 -8.00 -3.28 14.17
CA ILE A 12 -6.77 -3.94 13.70
C ILE A 12 -7.19 -5.22 12.95
N PHE A 13 -6.96 -5.30 11.64
CA PHE A 13 -7.26 -6.48 10.80
C PHE A 13 -8.68 -7.08 11.01
N GLY A 14 -9.71 -6.23 11.05
CA GLY A 14 -11.09 -6.69 11.30
C GLY A 14 -11.36 -7.14 12.75
N ARG A 15 -10.49 -6.79 13.70
CA ARG A 15 -10.65 -7.01 15.15
C ARG A 15 -10.66 -5.67 15.89
N HIS A 16 -11.10 -5.71 17.15
CA HIS A 16 -11.23 -4.53 18.00
C HIS A 16 -10.30 -4.65 19.23
N LEU A 17 -9.42 -3.67 19.41
CA LEU A 17 -8.63 -3.49 20.62
C LEU A 17 -9.37 -2.56 21.58
N ARG A 18 -9.63 -3.03 22.81
CA ARG A 18 -10.24 -2.22 23.87
C ARG A 18 -9.20 -1.34 24.56
N ILE A 19 -9.10 -0.09 24.14
CA ILE A 19 -8.10 0.87 24.66
C ILE A 19 -8.49 1.48 26.01
N ASP A 20 -9.71 1.21 26.49
CA ASP A 20 -10.21 1.56 27.82
C ASP A 20 -9.96 0.46 28.88
N GLN A 21 -9.30 -0.64 28.51
CA GLN A 21 -8.98 -1.78 29.38
C GLN A 21 -7.46 -2.03 29.45
N PRO A 22 -6.97 -2.79 30.44
CA PRO A 22 -5.57 -3.24 30.45
C PRO A 22 -5.22 -4.03 29.19
N ILE A 23 -4.13 -3.64 28.53
CA ILE A 23 -3.67 -4.26 27.27
C ILE A 23 -2.65 -5.36 27.59
N ASP A 24 -2.85 -6.57 27.06
CA ASP A 24 -1.79 -7.60 27.03
C ASP A 24 -0.88 -7.35 25.82
N TRP A 25 0.30 -6.79 26.09
CA TRP A 25 1.26 -6.38 25.06
C TRP A 25 1.92 -7.54 24.30
N HIS A 26 1.70 -8.78 24.71
CA HIS A 26 2.26 -9.97 24.04
C HIS A 26 1.16 -10.86 23.43
N LEU A 27 -0.10 -10.43 23.48
CA LEU A 27 -1.22 -11.10 22.84
C LEU A 27 -1.22 -10.79 21.33
N ASP A 28 -1.45 -11.80 20.51
CA ASP A 28 -1.87 -11.64 19.13
C ASP A 28 -3.40 -11.50 19.10
N VAL A 29 -3.87 -10.30 18.75
CA VAL A 29 -5.31 -10.00 18.69
C VAL A 29 -6.04 -10.71 17.54
N VAL A 30 -5.33 -11.32 16.59
CA VAL A 30 -5.91 -12.04 15.46
C VAL A 30 -6.18 -13.50 15.81
N SER A 31 -5.15 -14.25 16.24
CA SER A 31 -5.29 -15.68 16.56
C SER A 31 -5.64 -15.96 18.03
N GLY A 32 -5.44 -15.00 18.93
CA GLY A 32 -5.50 -15.22 20.38
C GLY A 32 -4.24 -15.87 20.97
N GLY A 33 -3.21 -16.12 20.14
CA GLY A 33 -1.89 -16.59 20.58
C GLY A 33 -1.17 -15.58 21.47
N ARG A 34 -0.14 -16.04 22.20
CA ARG A 34 0.63 -15.19 23.11
C ARG A 34 2.13 -15.45 22.99
N PHE A 35 2.89 -14.39 22.73
CA PHE A 35 4.34 -14.43 22.60
C PHE A 35 5.04 -14.47 23.97
N PRO A 36 6.18 -15.17 24.08
CA PRO A 36 6.88 -15.32 25.35
C PRO A 36 7.70 -14.07 25.72
N LEU A 37 7.82 -13.80 27.02
CA LEU A 37 8.72 -12.78 27.57
C LEU A 37 10.15 -13.34 27.71
N GLY A 38 10.77 -13.69 26.58
CA GLY A 38 12.16 -14.16 26.47
C GLY A 38 13.06 -13.15 25.77
N TYR A 39 14.33 -13.48 25.52
CA TYR A 39 15.21 -12.61 24.72
C TYR A 39 14.63 -12.41 23.32
N SER A 40 14.47 -11.16 22.88
CA SER A 40 13.70 -10.83 21.68
C SER A 40 14.12 -11.63 20.45
N TYR A 41 15.42 -11.68 20.15
CA TYR A 41 15.93 -12.38 18.95
C TYR A 41 15.93 -13.91 19.05
N SER A 42 15.52 -14.50 20.17
CA SER A 42 15.28 -15.94 20.29
C SER A 42 13.82 -16.35 20.01
N ILE A 43 12.93 -15.36 19.83
CA ILE A 43 11.53 -15.61 19.52
C ILE A 43 11.41 -15.88 18.02
N ASP A 44 10.88 -17.04 17.66
CA ASP A 44 10.56 -17.34 16.27
C ASP A 44 9.25 -16.67 15.89
N THR A 45 9.32 -15.69 15.00
CA THR A 45 8.17 -14.91 14.51
C THR A 45 7.72 -15.35 13.12
N ARG A 46 8.36 -16.39 12.55
CA ARG A 46 8.07 -16.91 11.21
C ARG A 46 7.19 -18.15 11.22
N THR A 47 6.81 -18.61 12.41
CA THR A 47 5.89 -19.73 12.62
C THR A 47 4.71 -19.27 13.46
N GLU A 48 3.61 -20.01 13.39
CA GLU A 48 2.40 -19.75 14.18
C GLU A 48 2.47 -20.33 15.59
N GLN A 49 3.65 -20.79 16.06
CA GLN A 49 3.81 -21.44 17.37
C GLN A 49 3.22 -20.60 18.53
N HIS A 50 3.34 -19.27 18.43
CA HIS A 50 2.87 -18.32 19.42
C HIS A 50 1.76 -17.40 18.93
N GLY A 51 1.25 -17.62 17.70
CA GLY A 51 0.30 -16.75 17.02
C GLY A 51 0.91 -16.02 15.82
N ILE A 52 0.14 -15.10 15.24
CA ILE A 52 0.53 -14.26 14.11
C ILE A 52 1.18 -12.99 14.67
N VAL A 53 2.50 -12.88 14.55
CA VAL A 53 3.29 -11.81 15.18
C VAL A 53 2.79 -10.41 14.87
N LYS A 54 2.24 -10.22 13.66
CA LYS A 54 1.77 -8.93 13.20
C LYS A 54 0.62 -8.39 14.04
N GLY A 55 -0.31 -9.24 14.49
CA GLY A 55 -1.40 -8.80 15.38
C GLY A 55 -0.87 -8.27 16.71
N THR A 56 0.23 -8.82 17.22
CA THR A 56 0.92 -8.27 18.40
C THR A 56 1.65 -6.96 18.06
N TRP A 57 2.37 -6.90 16.94
CA TRP A 57 3.12 -5.71 16.56
C TRP A 57 2.24 -4.50 16.26
N GLU A 58 1.08 -4.64 15.62
CA GLU A 58 0.19 -3.49 15.37
C GLU A 58 -0.26 -2.79 16.65
N VAL A 59 -0.67 -3.56 17.67
CA VAL A 59 -0.99 -3.01 19.00
C VAL A 59 0.22 -2.27 19.57
N ASN A 60 1.42 -2.83 19.39
CA ASN A 60 2.66 -2.30 19.92
C ASN A 60 3.34 -1.24 19.04
N ARG A 61 2.75 -0.83 17.90
CA ARG A 61 3.08 0.43 17.22
C ARG A 61 2.50 1.64 17.95
N LEU A 62 1.54 1.39 18.85
CA LEU A 62 0.88 2.37 19.72
C LEU A 62 0.12 3.47 18.94
N GLN A 63 -0.21 3.24 17.68
CA GLN A 63 -0.83 4.26 16.81
C GLN A 63 -2.16 4.78 17.38
N PHE A 64 -2.90 3.96 18.13
CA PHE A 64 -4.12 4.39 18.82
C PHE A 64 -3.88 5.50 19.87
N LEU A 65 -2.64 5.72 20.34
CA LEU A 65 -2.34 6.79 21.31
C LEU A 65 -2.68 8.17 20.78
N THR A 66 -2.62 8.42 19.48
CA THR A 66 -2.96 9.72 18.91
C THR A 66 -4.44 9.98 18.84
N HIS A 67 -5.27 8.93 18.81
CA HIS A 67 -6.70 9.07 19.01
C HIS A 67 -6.98 9.56 20.43
N ILE A 68 -6.31 9.00 21.44
CA ILE A 68 -6.41 9.46 22.84
C ILE A 68 -5.90 10.91 22.99
N CYS A 69 -4.78 11.25 22.34
CA CYS A 69 -4.24 12.61 22.37
C CYS A 69 -5.20 13.62 21.72
N LEU A 70 -5.85 13.26 20.61
CA LEU A 70 -6.84 14.11 19.94
C LEU A 70 -8.07 14.34 20.80
N GLN A 71 -8.53 13.31 21.52
CA GLN A 71 -9.65 13.43 22.45
C GLN A 71 -9.33 14.40 23.58
N TYR A 72 -8.13 14.31 24.14
CA TYR A 72 -7.64 15.29 25.10
C TYR A 72 -7.59 16.70 24.50
N ARG A 73 -6.99 16.87 23.31
CA ARG A 73 -6.86 18.17 22.64
C ARG A 73 -8.21 18.82 22.37
N TYR A 74 -9.23 18.01 22.05
CA TYR A 74 -10.57 18.50 21.77
C TYR A 74 -11.38 18.81 23.03
N SER A 75 -11.43 17.87 23.97
CA SER A 75 -12.31 17.95 25.14
C SER A 75 -11.71 18.75 26.30
N GLY A 76 -10.37 18.79 26.40
CA GLY A 76 -9.65 19.27 27.58
C GLY A 76 -9.78 18.36 28.80
N GLU A 77 -10.43 17.19 28.68
CA GLU A 77 -10.69 16.31 29.81
C GLU A 77 -9.44 15.55 30.25
N GLN A 78 -9.02 15.79 31.49
CA GLN A 78 -7.77 15.25 32.06
C GLN A 78 -7.68 13.72 32.07
N GLN A 79 -8.82 13.02 32.02
CA GLN A 79 -8.86 11.56 31.95
C GLN A 79 -8.11 11.01 30.74
N TYR A 80 -8.17 11.68 29.57
CA TYR A 80 -7.48 11.22 28.36
C TYR A 80 -5.97 11.43 28.45
N LEU A 81 -5.52 12.54 29.06
CA LEU A 81 -4.10 12.77 29.32
C LEU A 81 -3.54 11.75 30.31
N GLN A 82 -4.31 11.45 31.36
CA GLN A 82 -3.96 10.43 32.33
C GLN A 82 -3.91 9.03 31.70
N GLN A 83 -4.90 8.68 30.87
CA GLN A 83 -4.95 7.43 30.12
C GLN A 83 -3.71 7.27 29.21
N PHE A 84 -3.33 8.32 28.47
CA PHE A 84 -2.11 8.33 27.67
C PHE A 84 -0.87 7.99 28.52
N MET A 85 -0.69 8.69 29.66
CA MET A 85 0.44 8.45 30.55
C MET A 85 0.45 7.03 31.14
N ASP A 86 -0.71 6.49 31.51
CA ASP A 86 -0.84 5.15 32.09
C ASP A 86 -0.57 4.05 31.07
N ILE A 87 -1.00 4.22 29.82
CA ILE A 87 -0.69 3.27 28.75
C ILE A 87 0.81 3.24 28.46
N VAL A 88 1.47 4.40 28.38
CA VAL A 88 2.93 4.45 28.15
C VAL A 88 3.71 3.83 29.32
N ARG A 89 3.25 4.03 30.57
CA ARG A 89 3.80 3.34 31.76
C ARG A 89 3.64 1.82 31.65
N SER A 90 2.43 1.35 31.41
CA SER A 90 2.10 -0.08 31.26
C SER A 90 2.94 -0.74 30.17
N TRP A 91 3.07 -0.08 29.00
CA TRP A 91 3.91 -0.59 27.91
C TRP A 91 5.36 -0.73 28.35
N LYS A 92 5.92 0.29 29.02
CA LYS A 92 7.31 0.24 29.48
C LYS A 92 7.56 -0.86 30.52
N GLU A 93 6.63 -1.08 31.43
CA GLU A 93 6.72 -2.11 32.47
C GLU A 93 6.65 -3.52 31.87
N ALA A 94 5.76 -3.73 30.89
CA ALA A 94 5.56 -5.04 30.26
C ALA A 94 6.56 -5.37 29.14
N ASN A 95 7.35 -4.39 28.67
CA ASN A 95 8.32 -4.57 27.59
C ASN A 95 9.75 -4.15 28.01
N PRO A 96 10.38 -4.88 28.96
CA PRO A 96 11.79 -4.66 29.30
C PRO A 96 12.68 -4.71 28.06
N TYR A 97 13.75 -3.92 28.06
CA TYR A 97 14.65 -3.82 26.90
C TYR A 97 15.19 -5.19 26.47
N LEU A 98 15.05 -5.50 25.17
CA LEU A 98 15.42 -6.78 24.55
C LEU A 98 14.70 -8.02 25.10
N GLN A 99 13.54 -7.82 25.74
CA GLN A 99 12.66 -8.91 26.14
C GLN A 99 11.31 -8.83 25.43
N GLY A 100 10.78 -9.98 25.05
CA GLY A 100 9.53 -10.12 24.30
C GLY A 100 9.66 -9.72 22.83
N VAL A 101 8.57 -9.91 22.10
CA VAL A 101 8.55 -9.77 20.64
C VAL A 101 8.61 -8.30 20.18
N ASN A 102 8.31 -7.36 21.07
CA ASN A 102 8.18 -5.94 20.73
C ASN A 102 9.51 -5.21 20.51
N TRP A 103 10.65 -5.83 20.86
CA TRP A 103 12.00 -5.35 20.52
C TRP A 103 12.69 -6.17 19.42
N TYR A 104 11.97 -7.14 18.82
CA TYR A 104 12.53 -7.99 17.76
C TYR A 104 12.76 -7.21 16.46
N SER A 105 11.73 -6.51 16.00
CA SER A 105 11.71 -5.86 14.68
C SER A 105 12.02 -4.38 14.81
N ASN A 106 13.05 -3.91 14.10
CA ASN A 106 13.53 -2.54 14.22
C ASN A 106 12.62 -1.52 13.51
N ILE A 107 11.85 -1.92 12.48
CA ILE A 107 10.80 -1.08 11.91
C ILE A 107 9.74 -0.73 12.98
N GLU A 108 9.32 -1.70 13.79
CA GLU A 108 8.32 -1.52 14.85
C GLU A 108 8.78 -0.54 15.94
N VAL A 109 10.08 -0.57 16.26
CA VAL A 109 10.72 0.37 17.18
C VAL A 109 10.65 1.80 16.63
N ASN A 110 10.86 1.98 15.32
CA ASN A 110 10.89 3.30 14.69
C ASN A 110 9.48 3.84 14.40
N LEU A 111 8.52 2.97 14.10
CA LEU A 111 7.09 3.32 14.05
C LEU A 111 6.61 3.89 15.39
N ARG A 112 7.00 3.29 16.52
CA ARG A 112 6.71 3.87 17.86
C ARG A 112 7.32 5.25 18.07
N ILE A 113 8.53 5.50 17.57
CA ILE A 113 9.15 6.85 17.66
C ILE A 113 8.31 7.86 16.89
N ILE A 114 7.84 7.51 15.69
CA ILE A 114 6.98 8.35 14.87
C ILE A 114 5.64 8.62 15.57
N THR A 115 5.00 7.58 16.10
CA THR A 115 3.79 7.71 16.93
C THR A 115 4.01 8.67 18.09
N TRP A 116 5.11 8.56 18.82
CA TRP A 116 5.41 9.46 19.94
C TRP A 116 5.69 10.88 19.52
N PHE A 117 6.33 11.11 18.38
CA PHE A 117 6.46 12.45 17.81
C PHE A 117 5.08 13.06 17.54
N LEU A 118 4.15 12.29 16.97
CA LEU A 118 2.81 12.77 16.66
C LEU A 118 1.98 13.00 17.93
N CYS A 119 2.08 12.14 18.95
CA CYS A 119 1.54 12.41 20.28
C CYS A 119 2.12 13.69 20.89
N TRP A 120 3.43 13.93 20.71
CA TRP A 120 4.11 15.11 21.24
C TRP A 120 3.54 16.40 20.64
N GLU A 121 3.36 16.44 19.31
CA GLU A 121 2.75 17.56 18.60
C GLU A 121 1.27 17.73 18.98
N ILE A 122 0.47 16.66 19.00
CA ILE A 122 -0.97 16.75 19.30
C ILE A 122 -1.21 17.24 20.74
N LEU A 123 -0.37 16.85 21.69
CA LEU A 123 -0.50 17.26 23.10
C LEU A 123 0.11 18.64 23.39
N ASP A 124 0.78 19.29 22.43
CA ASP A 124 1.63 20.47 22.65
C ASP A 124 2.59 20.21 23.84
N ALA A 125 3.27 19.07 23.82
CA ALA A 125 3.93 18.53 25.01
C ALA A 125 5.05 19.43 25.56
N THR A 126 5.71 20.21 24.69
CA THR A 126 6.74 21.18 25.07
C THR A 126 6.18 22.30 25.95
N GLU A 127 5.06 22.91 25.54
CA GLU A 127 4.34 23.95 26.25
C GLU A 127 3.69 23.38 27.51
N ARG A 128 3.13 22.17 27.42
CA ARG A 128 2.49 21.49 28.54
C ARG A 128 3.44 21.20 29.69
N CYS A 129 4.68 20.80 29.39
CA CYS A 129 5.71 20.60 30.41
C CYS A 129 6.04 21.87 31.22
N GLN A 130 5.67 23.06 30.74
CA GLN A 130 5.85 24.33 31.46
C GLN A 130 4.70 24.64 32.43
N THR A 131 3.52 24.05 32.20
CA THR A 131 2.28 24.40 32.91
C THR A 131 1.73 23.26 33.77
N ASP A 132 2.07 22.00 33.46
CA ASP A 132 1.65 20.81 34.18
C ASP A 132 2.86 20.05 34.75
N GLN A 133 3.05 20.16 36.06
CA GLN A 133 4.18 19.54 36.77
C GLN A 133 4.11 18.01 36.79
N ALA A 134 2.90 17.41 36.79
CA ALA A 134 2.74 15.97 36.79
C ALA A 134 3.10 15.40 35.41
N PHE A 135 2.64 16.06 34.34
CA PHE A 135 3.00 15.73 32.97
C PHE A 135 4.51 15.93 32.72
N LYS A 136 5.08 17.02 33.23
CA LYS A 136 6.52 17.27 33.16
C LYS A 136 7.32 16.14 33.82
N LYS A 137 6.93 15.74 35.03
CA LYS A 137 7.59 14.63 35.75
C LYS A 137 7.51 13.32 34.96
N PHE A 138 6.33 12.97 34.44
CA PHE A 138 6.17 11.81 33.56
C PHE A 138 7.08 11.87 32.32
N THR A 139 7.16 13.04 31.70
CA THR A 139 7.96 13.26 30.49
C THR A 139 9.45 13.09 30.76
N ASP A 140 9.96 13.75 31.81
CA ASP A 140 11.38 13.73 32.17
C ASP A 140 11.85 12.36 32.69
N GLU A 141 11.04 11.72 33.54
CA GLU A 141 11.45 10.49 34.24
C GLU A 141 11.16 9.21 33.43
N LEU A 142 10.23 9.26 32.47
CA LEU A 142 9.77 8.07 31.75
C LEU A 142 9.78 8.24 30.23
N TRP A 143 9.06 9.22 29.69
CA TRP A 143 8.78 9.27 28.25
C TRP A 143 10.04 9.60 27.43
N LEU A 144 10.76 10.67 27.77
CA LEU A 144 12.02 11.03 27.10
C LEU A 144 13.11 9.95 27.24
N PRO A 145 13.37 9.36 28.43
CA PRO A 145 14.27 8.21 28.55
C PRO A 145 13.87 7.02 27.69
N LEU A 146 12.56 6.77 27.54
CA LEU A 146 12.05 5.69 26.70
C LEU A 146 12.25 5.95 25.21
N ILE A 147 11.97 7.18 24.74
CA ILE A 147 12.27 7.60 23.36
C ILE A 147 13.77 7.48 23.08
N TYR A 148 14.62 7.93 24.02
CA TYR A 148 16.07 7.81 23.88
C TYR A 148 16.52 6.34 23.76
N LEU A 149 15.94 5.44 24.54
CA LEU A 149 16.20 4.00 24.45
C LEU A 149 15.83 3.44 23.08
N HIS A 150 14.69 3.88 22.51
CA HIS A 150 14.28 3.49 21.16
C HIS A 150 15.25 4.00 20.09
N GLY A 151 15.69 5.26 20.18
CA GLY A 151 16.71 5.80 19.27
C GLY A 151 18.06 5.06 19.39
N GLN A 152 18.44 4.62 20.59
CA GLN A 152 19.62 3.78 20.77
C GLN A 152 19.47 2.38 20.16
N HIS A 153 18.29 1.78 20.27
CA HIS A 153 17.99 0.51 19.63
C HIS A 153 18.04 0.64 18.11
N ALA A 154 17.35 1.65 17.56
CA ALA A 154 17.28 1.96 16.14
C ALA A 154 18.67 2.16 15.50
N ASP A 155 19.59 2.85 16.17
CA ASP A 155 20.97 3.02 15.67
C ASP A 155 21.77 1.71 15.66
N LYS A 156 21.51 0.79 16.60
CA LYS A 156 22.35 -0.39 16.86
C LYS A 156 21.86 -1.67 16.16
N HIS A 157 20.58 -1.77 15.80
CA HIS A 157 19.98 -3.01 15.29
C HIS A 157 19.29 -2.80 13.92
N PRO A 158 19.99 -2.27 12.90
CA PRO A 158 19.37 -2.05 11.59
C PRO A 158 18.90 -3.36 10.95
N SER A 159 17.75 -3.34 10.28
CA SER A 159 17.32 -4.45 9.44
C SER A 159 18.26 -4.60 8.25
N LYS A 160 18.88 -5.79 8.12
CA LYS A 160 19.81 -6.11 7.04
C LYS A 160 19.19 -7.11 6.06
N PHE A 161 19.59 -7.04 4.80
CA PHE A 161 19.26 -8.00 3.74
C PHE A 161 17.80 -7.93 3.25
N SER A 162 17.04 -9.02 3.30
CA SER A 162 15.72 -9.18 2.64
C SER A 162 14.61 -8.28 3.19
N SER A 163 14.87 -7.56 4.28
CA SER A 163 13.95 -6.57 4.84
C SER A 163 14.41 -5.14 4.61
N SER A 164 15.50 -4.89 3.85
CA SER A 164 16.13 -3.57 3.76
C SER A 164 15.48 -2.58 2.78
N ASN A 165 14.34 -2.89 2.16
CA ASN A 165 13.63 -1.96 1.28
C ASN A 165 12.92 -0.86 2.11
N ASN A 166 11.59 -0.93 2.21
CA ASN A 166 10.79 -0.02 3.04
C ASN A 166 11.21 0.01 4.53
N HIS A 167 11.68 -1.10 5.15
CA HIS A 167 12.09 -1.02 6.57
C HIS A 167 13.28 -0.07 6.75
N LEU A 168 14.21 0.01 5.80
CA LEU A 168 15.34 0.92 5.92
C LEU A 168 14.89 2.38 5.93
N ILE A 169 13.90 2.71 5.10
CA ILE A 169 13.28 4.04 5.05
C ILE A 169 12.56 4.34 6.38
N ALA A 170 11.77 3.39 6.88
CA ALA A 170 11.05 3.52 8.14
C ALA A 170 12.00 3.69 9.34
N GLU A 171 13.04 2.87 9.41
CA GLU A 171 14.07 2.92 10.44
C GLU A 171 14.87 4.22 10.42
N ALA A 172 15.25 4.67 9.23
CA ALA A 172 15.94 5.95 9.09
C ALA A 172 15.03 7.11 9.47
N SER A 173 13.74 7.08 9.11
CA SER A 173 12.80 8.16 9.43
C SER A 173 12.58 8.29 10.94
N GLY A 174 12.30 7.18 11.65
CA GLY A 174 12.20 7.20 13.10
C GLY A 174 13.49 7.68 13.78
N LEU A 175 14.65 7.19 13.34
CA LEU A 175 15.94 7.62 13.89
C LEU A 175 16.25 9.09 13.60
N PHE A 176 15.87 9.60 12.42
CA PHE A 176 16.01 11.00 12.07
C PHE A 176 15.18 11.87 13.02
N ILE A 177 13.89 11.55 13.19
CA ILE A 177 12.99 12.27 14.09
C ILE A 177 13.51 12.24 15.53
N ALA A 178 13.94 11.06 16.01
CA ALA A 178 14.54 10.89 17.34
C ALA A 178 15.70 11.87 17.57
N GLY A 179 16.56 12.04 16.57
CA GLY A 179 17.74 12.90 16.65
C GLY A 179 17.46 14.39 16.38
N ALA A 180 16.55 14.70 15.47
CA ALA A 180 16.30 16.06 15.01
C ALA A 180 15.34 16.81 15.95
N TYR A 181 14.32 16.12 16.46
CA TYR A 181 13.25 16.75 17.23
C TYR A 181 13.57 16.82 18.73
N TRP A 182 14.13 15.75 19.30
CA TRP A 182 14.53 15.72 20.71
C TRP A 182 16.04 15.89 20.88
N ASN A 183 16.44 16.66 21.90
CA ASN A 183 17.85 16.93 22.19
C ASN A 183 18.47 15.84 23.10
N PHE A 184 18.98 14.77 22.48
CA PHE A 184 19.66 13.67 23.16
C PHE A 184 21.19 13.70 22.96
N PRO A 185 21.97 13.03 23.83
CA PRO A 185 23.43 12.99 23.69
C PRO A 185 23.96 12.49 22.33
N LYS A 186 23.17 11.72 21.59
CA LYS A 186 23.54 11.14 20.27
C LYS A 186 22.83 11.81 19.09
N SER A 187 22.00 12.82 19.31
CA SER A 187 21.15 13.46 18.29
C SER A 187 21.91 13.80 17.01
N GLY A 188 23.02 14.54 17.10
CA GLY A 188 23.79 14.91 15.91
C GLY A 188 24.34 13.71 15.11
N LYS A 189 24.66 12.59 15.76
CA LYS A 189 25.07 11.35 15.06
C LYS A 189 23.88 10.72 14.34
N TRP A 190 22.74 10.64 15.02
CA TRP A 190 21.51 10.05 14.48
C TRP A 190 21.00 10.83 13.29
N VAL A 191 20.90 12.16 13.39
CA VAL A 191 20.51 13.05 12.27
C VAL A 191 21.40 12.81 11.05
N ARG A 192 22.73 12.91 11.19
CA ARG A 192 23.66 12.74 10.05
C ARG A 192 23.57 11.36 9.41
N LYS A 193 23.40 10.30 10.20
CA LYS A 193 23.28 8.92 9.69
C LYS A 193 21.97 8.74 8.95
N ALA A 194 20.86 9.07 9.60
CA ALA A 194 19.53 8.86 9.08
C ALA A 194 19.23 9.73 7.85
N GLN A 195 19.62 11.01 7.88
CA GLN A 195 19.48 11.91 6.74
C GLN A 195 20.21 11.37 5.52
N ARG A 196 21.47 10.91 5.66
CA ARG A 196 22.22 10.30 4.56
C ARG A 196 21.51 9.07 3.97
N ILE A 197 20.88 8.25 4.81
CA ILE A 197 20.13 7.07 4.35
C ILE A 197 18.92 7.54 3.55
N LEU A 198 18.09 8.42 4.10
CA LEU A 198 16.88 8.91 3.43
C LEU A 198 17.18 9.63 2.11
N GLU A 199 18.21 10.47 2.07
CA GLU A 199 18.71 11.14 0.85
C GLU A 199 19.10 10.15 -0.24
N ARG A 200 19.72 9.04 0.13
CA ARG A 200 20.13 7.99 -0.79
C ARG A 200 18.93 7.15 -1.24
N GLU A 201 18.13 6.68 -0.29
CA GLU A 201 17.08 5.69 -0.55
C GLU A 201 15.90 6.29 -1.32
N ILE A 202 15.57 7.58 -1.12
CA ILE A 202 14.53 8.22 -1.94
C ILE A 202 14.89 8.19 -3.44
N GLN A 203 16.19 8.30 -3.78
CA GLN A 203 16.68 8.26 -5.16
C GLN A 203 16.83 6.83 -5.69
N LEU A 204 17.21 5.87 -4.84
CA LEU A 204 17.44 4.49 -5.25
C LEU A 204 16.15 3.69 -5.40
N GLN A 205 15.16 3.95 -4.55
CA GLN A 205 13.91 3.17 -4.50
C GLN A 205 12.80 3.77 -5.38
N HIS A 206 13.10 4.86 -6.10
CA HIS A 206 12.18 5.44 -7.09
C HIS A 206 12.83 5.55 -8.47
N SER A 207 12.00 5.49 -9.50
CA SER A 207 12.40 5.87 -10.85
C SER A 207 12.55 7.40 -10.98
N PRO A 208 13.12 7.92 -12.08
CA PRO A 208 13.14 9.37 -12.36
C PRO A 208 11.74 10.02 -12.41
N ASN A 209 10.69 9.23 -12.62
CA ASN A 209 9.29 9.66 -12.61
C ASN A 209 8.63 9.56 -11.22
N GLY A 210 9.37 9.16 -10.19
CA GLY A 210 8.84 9.04 -8.82
C GLY A 210 8.07 7.75 -8.55
N ILE A 211 8.15 6.75 -9.44
CA ILE A 211 7.50 5.45 -9.27
C ILE A 211 8.32 4.59 -8.32
N ASN A 212 7.70 4.10 -7.25
CA ASN A 212 8.37 3.22 -6.31
C ASN A 212 8.67 1.86 -6.97
N ARG A 213 9.89 1.38 -6.79
CA ARG A 213 10.38 0.16 -7.45
C ARG A 213 9.96 -1.15 -6.75
N GLU A 214 9.29 -1.09 -5.59
CA GLU A 214 8.85 -2.32 -4.90
C GLU A 214 7.67 -3.00 -5.60
N GLU A 215 7.04 -2.31 -6.54
CA GLU A 215 5.93 -2.80 -7.35
C GLU A 215 4.74 -3.24 -6.50
N ALA A 216 4.40 -2.38 -5.54
CA ALA A 216 3.25 -2.53 -4.66
C ALA A 216 2.57 -1.17 -4.44
N SER A 217 1.33 -1.02 -4.88
CA SER A 217 0.62 0.27 -4.92
C SER A 217 0.45 0.90 -3.54
N GLU A 218 0.12 0.08 -2.54
CA GLU A 218 -0.12 0.54 -1.16
C GLU A 218 1.16 1.00 -0.48
N TYR A 219 2.30 0.40 -0.84
CA TYR A 219 3.60 0.83 -0.34
C TYR A 219 3.98 2.23 -0.84
N ILE A 220 3.43 2.72 -1.94
CA ILE A 220 3.66 4.10 -2.41
C ILE A 220 3.26 5.09 -1.31
N GLN A 221 2.05 4.98 -0.77
CA GLN A 221 1.61 5.91 0.27
C GLN A 221 2.33 5.67 1.60
N PHE A 222 2.57 4.41 1.96
CA PHE A 222 3.27 4.03 3.19
C PHE A 222 4.67 4.64 3.25
N ILE A 223 5.51 4.45 2.22
CA ILE A 223 6.88 4.98 2.19
C ILE A 223 6.91 6.50 2.02
N THR A 224 5.94 7.07 1.30
CA THR A 224 5.87 8.53 1.08
C THR A 224 5.69 9.25 2.41
N ASP A 225 4.90 8.69 3.33
CA ASP A 225 4.68 9.27 4.65
C ASP A 225 5.96 9.35 5.49
N PHE A 226 6.81 8.33 5.45
CA PHE A 226 8.11 8.35 6.10
C PHE A 226 9.02 9.46 5.57
N PHE A 227 9.11 9.60 4.24
CA PHE A 227 9.90 10.66 3.63
C PHE A 227 9.33 12.04 3.95
N LEU A 228 8.00 12.19 3.92
CA LEU A 228 7.30 13.43 4.19
C LEU A 228 7.49 13.88 5.64
N ILE A 229 7.27 13.01 6.62
CA ILE A 229 7.38 13.38 8.03
C ILE A 229 8.82 13.76 8.39
N ALA A 230 9.81 13.03 7.86
CA ALA A 230 11.22 13.38 8.03
C ALA A 230 11.52 14.75 7.41
N TYR A 231 11.02 15.02 6.20
CA TYR A 231 11.18 16.32 5.54
C TYR A 231 10.63 17.47 6.39
N ILE A 232 9.39 17.34 6.89
CA ILE A 232 8.74 18.36 7.71
C ILE A 232 9.54 18.63 8.99
N VAL A 233 9.93 17.56 9.70
CA VAL A 233 10.74 17.69 10.92
C VAL A 233 12.09 18.34 10.62
N GLY A 234 12.73 17.97 9.51
CA GLY A 234 14.00 18.56 9.08
C GLY A 234 13.89 20.06 8.83
N GLN A 235 12.84 20.52 8.13
CA GLN A 235 12.59 21.94 7.90
C GLN A 235 12.36 22.71 9.21
N ARG A 236 11.58 22.15 10.13
CA ARG A 236 11.24 22.79 11.42
C ARG A 236 12.40 22.87 12.42
N THR A 237 13.32 21.91 12.35
CA THR A 237 14.39 21.76 13.35
C THR A 237 15.76 22.26 12.86
N GLY A 238 15.82 22.87 11.68
CA GLY A 238 17.08 23.38 11.11
C GLY A 238 17.99 22.28 10.54
N HIS A 239 17.41 21.15 10.14
CA HIS A 239 18.07 20.02 9.48
C HIS A 239 17.43 19.73 8.10
N PRO A 240 17.41 20.71 7.17
CA PRO A 240 16.73 20.54 5.89
C PRO A 240 17.41 19.44 5.05
N PHE A 241 16.58 18.73 4.28
CA PHE A 241 17.02 17.82 3.23
C PHE A 241 17.43 18.59 1.97
N SER A 242 18.14 17.91 1.07
CA SER A 242 18.66 18.46 -0.18
C SER A 242 17.54 18.81 -1.17
N ASP A 243 17.88 19.65 -2.15
CA ASP A 243 16.97 19.94 -3.27
C ASP A 243 16.64 18.67 -4.08
N ALA A 244 17.57 17.71 -4.18
CA ALA A 244 17.32 16.45 -4.88
C ALA A 244 16.26 15.60 -4.18
N TYR A 245 16.27 15.57 -2.84
CA TYR A 245 15.23 14.94 -2.05
C TYR A 245 13.87 15.61 -2.27
N ARG A 246 13.83 16.94 -2.21
CA ARG A 246 12.61 17.72 -2.46
C ARG A 246 12.06 17.51 -3.87
N GLN A 247 12.93 17.47 -4.88
CA GLN A 247 12.54 17.22 -6.28
C GLN A 247 11.97 15.82 -6.46
N MET A 248 12.58 14.80 -5.86
CA MET A 248 12.04 13.43 -5.93
C MET A 248 10.71 13.32 -5.21
N MET A 249 10.54 13.96 -4.04
CA MET A 249 9.21 14.04 -3.40
C MET A 249 8.16 14.64 -4.34
N GLN A 250 8.48 15.73 -5.04
CA GLN A 250 7.56 16.32 -6.02
C GLN A 250 7.17 15.32 -7.13
N LYS A 251 8.13 14.52 -7.62
CA LYS A 251 7.87 13.46 -8.60
C LYS A 251 6.96 12.36 -8.05
N ILE A 252 7.14 11.97 -6.79
CA ILE A 252 6.28 10.99 -6.12
C ILE A 252 4.83 11.52 -6.05
N PHE A 253 4.62 12.78 -5.66
CA PHE A 253 3.26 13.37 -5.66
C PHE A 253 2.65 13.49 -7.06
N ASP A 254 3.47 13.82 -8.08
CA ASP A 254 3.04 13.84 -9.48
C ASP A 254 2.62 12.44 -9.94
N TYR A 255 3.36 11.39 -9.56
CA TYR A 255 2.96 10.01 -9.83
C TYR A 255 1.67 9.63 -9.11
N ILE A 256 1.52 9.94 -7.82
CA ILE A 256 0.27 9.69 -7.06
C ILE A 256 -0.93 10.38 -7.76
N TYR A 257 -0.75 11.61 -8.26
CA TYR A 257 -1.78 12.31 -9.02
C TYR A 257 -2.17 11.55 -10.29
N HIS A 258 -1.19 11.05 -11.05
CA HIS A 258 -1.45 10.27 -12.25
C HIS A 258 -2.03 8.89 -11.94
N LEU A 259 -1.63 8.24 -10.85
CA LEU A 259 -2.14 6.93 -10.42
C LEU A 259 -3.61 7.02 -9.97
N MET A 260 -3.99 8.09 -9.29
CA MET A 260 -5.35 8.26 -8.76
C MET A 260 -6.39 8.59 -9.85
N GLY A 261 -7.48 7.84 -9.91
CA GLY A 261 -8.68 8.16 -10.71
C GLY A 261 -9.46 9.37 -10.14
N GLN A 262 -10.48 9.85 -10.84
CA GLN A 262 -11.30 10.98 -10.39
C GLN A 262 -12.07 10.70 -9.09
N SER A 263 -12.46 9.43 -8.88
CA SER A 263 -13.12 8.99 -7.64
C SER A 263 -12.19 9.05 -6.42
N GLY A 264 -10.88 9.18 -6.63
CA GLY A 264 -9.87 9.09 -5.58
C GLY A 264 -9.27 7.70 -5.40
N ARG A 265 -9.81 6.69 -6.10
CA ARG A 265 -9.24 5.33 -6.06
C ARG A 265 -7.96 5.22 -6.85
N VAL A 266 -7.08 4.34 -6.40
CA VAL A 266 -5.86 3.92 -7.09
C VAL A 266 -6.02 2.45 -7.50
N PRO A 267 -5.41 2.01 -8.62
CA PRO A 267 -5.29 0.59 -8.92
C PRO A 267 -4.49 -0.10 -7.82
N TYR A 268 -4.94 -1.29 -7.45
CA TYR A 268 -4.22 -2.15 -6.51
C TYR A 268 -3.33 -3.12 -7.28
N TYR A 269 -2.07 -3.25 -6.87
CA TYR A 269 -1.12 -4.25 -7.38
C TYR A 269 -0.05 -4.52 -6.32
N GLY A 270 0.54 -5.71 -6.36
CA GLY A 270 1.54 -6.16 -5.37
C GLY A 270 0.96 -6.28 -3.96
N ASP A 271 1.85 -6.21 -2.96
CA ASP A 271 1.45 -6.40 -1.57
C ASP A 271 0.82 -5.16 -0.91
N ASP A 272 -0.17 -5.42 -0.05
CA ASP A 272 -0.65 -4.54 1.01
C ASP A 272 -0.73 -5.34 2.29
N ASP A 273 -0.30 -4.70 3.35
CA ASP A 273 -0.22 -5.32 4.64
C ASP A 273 -0.94 -4.48 5.72
N ASP A 274 -1.76 -3.50 5.30
CA ASP A 274 -2.39 -2.49 6.13
C ASP A 274 -1.33 -1.78 7.04
N GLY A 275 -0.09 -1.68 6.56
CA GLY A 275 0.98 -0.96 7.23
C GLY A 275 0.67 0.54 7.21
N HIS A 276 0.41 1.14 8.37
CA HIS A 276 0.11 2.58 8.45
C HIS A 276 1.20 3.35 9.18
N THR A 277 1.46 4.61 8.80
CA THR A 277 2.44 5.48 9.50
C THR A 277 1.97 6.90 9.79
N PHE A 278 0.85 7.40 9.25
CA PHE A 278 -0.19 7.96 10.13
C PHE A 278 -1.46 8.34 9.38
N VAL A 279 -2.56 7.67 9.72
CA VAL A 279 -3.93 7.97 9.28
C VAL A 279 -4.76 8.17 10.56
N LEU A 280 -5.59 9.22 10.63
CA LEU A 280 -6.26 9.60 11.88
C LEU A 280 -7.76 9.83 11.72
N ALA A 281 -8.43 9.08 10.85
CA ALA A 281 -9.78 8.58 11.07
C ALA A 281 -9.98 7.19 10.44
N HIS A 282 -10.71 6.30 11.13
CA HIS A 282 -11.17 5.04 10.56
C HIS A 282 -12.50 5.24 9.81
N GLY A 283 -12.57 4.81 8.54
CA GLY A 283 -13.81 4.73 7.75
C GLY A 283 -13.65 5.10 6.26
N GLU A 284 -14.72 4.88 5.47
CA GLU A 284 -14.79 5.11 4.01
C GLU A 284 -14.49 6.56 3.56
N ALA A 285 -14.43 7.51 4.50
CA ALA A 285 -14.20 8.93 4.22
C ALA A 285 -12.71 9.32 4.15
N GLU A 286 -11.78 8.46 4.59
CA GLU A 286 -10.34 8.78 4.57
C GLU A 286 -9.56 7.98 3.54
N ASN A 287 -8.86 8.72 2.68
CA ASN A 287 -8.03 8.21 1.61
C ASN A 287 -6.66 8.86 1.76
N ASN A 288 -5.65 8.09 2.16
CA ASN A 288 -4.35 8.66 2.49
C ASN A 288 -3.63 9.21 1.25
N PHE A 289 -3.85 8.65 0.05
CA PHE A 289 -3.42 9.28 -1.20
C PHE A 289 -4.01 10.70 -1.38
N ARG A 290 -5.28 10.94 -1.05
CA ARG A 290 -5.86 12.30 -1.10
C ARG A 290 -5.18 13.23 -0.09
N SER A 291 -4.89 12.76 1.11
CA SER A 291 -4.16 13.56 2.11
C SER A 291 -2.72 13.87 1.68
N LEU A 292 -2.05 12.92 1.01
CA LEU A 292 -0.76 13.13 0.38
C LEU A 292 -0.85 14.19 -0.71
N LEU A 293 -1.84 14.13 -1.60
CA LEU A 293 -2.06 15.16 -2.61
C LEU A 293 -2.35 16.53 -2.01
N ALA A 294 -3.13 16.61 -0.92
CA ALA A 294 -3.36 17.87 -0.20
C ALA A 294 -2.04 18.46 0.32
N THR A 295 -1.17 17.60 0.84
CA THR A 295 0.17 17.98 1.28
C THR A 295 1.04 18.49 0.13
N GLY A 296 1.12 17.72 -0.96
CA GLY A 296 1.88 18.10 -2.14
C GLY A 296 1.41 19.43 -2.73
N ALA A 297 0.09 19.65 -2.79
CA ALA A 297 -0.51 20.85 -3.36
C ALA A 297 0.06 22.14 -2.77
N PHE A 298 0.11 22.26 -1.44
CA PHE A 298 0.62 23.49 -0.85
C PHE A 298 2.16 23.49 -0.70
N LEU A 299 2.82 22.34 -0.49
CA LEU A 299 4.29 22.27 -0.42
C LEU A 299 4.96 22.67 -1.74
N PHE A 300 4.31 22.38 -2.87
CA PHE A 300 4.82 22.65 -4.21
C PHE A 300 4.03 23.73 -4.95
N GLN A 301 3.03 24.35 -4.30
CA GLN A 301 2.16 25.38 -4.88
C GLN A 301 1.50 24.92 -6.19
N ASP A 302 1.00 23.68 -6.19
CA ASP A 302 0.43 23.01 -7.36
C ASP A 302 -1.10 22.83 -7.22
N PRO A 303 -1.91 23.65 -7.92
CA PRO A 303 -3.37 23.55 -7.88
C PRO A 303 -3.91 22.26 -8.52
N LYS A 304 -3.14 21.55 -9.36
CA LYS A 304 -3.57 20.25 -9.91
C LYS A 304 -3.70 19.20 -8.82
N LEU A 305 -2.74 19.17 -7.88
CA LEU A 305 -2.78 18.25 -6.75
C LEU A 305 -3.98 18.57 -5.84
N LYS A 306 -4.27 19.85 -5.61
CA LYS A 306 -5.46 20.31 -4.85
C LYS A 306 -6.77 19.80 -5.48
N ALA A 307 -6.87 19.84 -6.80
CA ALA A 307 -8.06 19.41 -7.53
C ALA A 307 -8.45 17.94 -7.25
N LYS A 308 -7.46 17.04 -7.12
CA LYS A 308 -7.70 15.62 -6.77
C LYS A 308 -7.65 15.34 -5.28
N ALA A 309 -6.97 16.16 -4.48
CA ALA A 309 -6.98 16.04 -3.02
C ALA A 309 -8.41 16.16 -2.47
N GLY A 310 -9.17 17.15 -2.94
CA GLY A 310 -10.58 17.38 -2.56
C GLY A 310 -10.77 18.06 -1.20
N ALA A 311 -9.94 17.73 -0.19
CA ALA A 311 -10.01 18.36 1.13
C ALA A 311 -8.65 18.44 1.82
N PHE A 312 -8.52 19.38 2.75
CA PHE A 312 -7.41 19.44 3.71
C PHE A 312 -7.84 18.73 5.00
N GLY A 313 -7.43 17.47 5.15
CA GLY A 313 -7.90 16.58 6.22
C GLY A 313 -7.17 16.76 7.56
N LEU A 314 -7.59 15.98 8.57
CA LEU A 314 -7.04 16.06 9.93
C LEU A 314 -5.52 15.81 9.98
N LYS A 315 -5.03 14.84 9.21
CA LYS A 315 -3.59 14.60 9.06
C LYS A 315 -2.84 15.87 8.61
N ASN A 316 -3.39 16.58 7.62
CA ASN A 316 -2.79 17.80 7.11
C ASN A 316 -2.83 18.93 8.15
N GLU A 317 -3.93 19.03 8.91
CA GLU A 317 -4.05 20.01 10.01
C GLU A 317 -3.06 19.74 11.15
N ILE A 318 -2.83 18.49 11.53
CA ILE A 318 -1.84 18.12 12.54
C ILE A 318 -0.43 18.47 12.06
N LEU A 319 -0.14 18.17 10.79
CA LEU A 319 1.19 18.39 10.23
C LEU A 319 1.49 19.85 9.93
N PHE A 320 0.50 20.70 9.62
CA PHE A 320 0.77 22.07 9.13
C PHE A 320 -0.01 23.17 9.83
N GLY A 321 -0.93 22.82 10.74
CA GLY A 321 -1.69 23.77 11.52
C GLY A 321 -2.60 24.69 10.68
N PRO A 322 -3.12 25.76 11.29
CA PRO A 322 -4.02 26.71 10.62
C PRO A 322 -3.34 27.47 9.49
N GLU A 323 -2.03 27.68 9.56
CA GLU A 323 -1.25 28.34 8.51
C GLU A 323 -1.18 27.50 7.24
N GLY A 324 -0.93 26.20 7.37
CA GLY A 324 -0.96 25.26 6.24
C GLY A 324 -2.34 25.18 5.59
N LYS A 325 -3.40 25.15 6.41
CA LYS A 325 -4.78 25.18 5.91
C LYS A 325 -5.06 26.46 5.13
N ALA A 326 -4.70 27.62 5.67
CA ALA A 326 -4.88 28.91 4.98
C ALA A 326 -4.10 28.95 3.66
N ALA A 327 -2.88 28.42 3.62
CA ALA A 327 -2.09 28.32 2.40
C ALA A 327 -2.75 27.42 1.34
N TYR A 328 -3.29 26.26 1.75
CA TYR A 328 -4.03 25.35 0.86
C TYR A 328 -5.32 25.98 0.32
N ASP A 329 -6.10 26.62 1.18
CA ASP A 329 -7.36 27.27 0.80
C ASP A 329 -7.11 28.39 -0.23
N ASN A 330 -5.98 29.10 -0.13
CA ASN A 330 -5.59 30.17 -1.04
C ASN A 330 -5.05 29.70 -2.41
N LEU A 331 -4.79 28.40 -2.60
CA LEU A 331 -4.39 27.88 -3.92
C LEU A 331 -5.53 28.04 -4.93
N PRO A 332 -5.23 28.33 -6.21
CA PRO A 332 -6.25 28.41 -7.26
C PRO A 332 -7.09 27.14 -7.33
N GLU A 333 -8.40 27.31 -7.54
CA GLU A 333 -9.27 26.18 -7.85
C GLU A 333 -9.06 25.73 -9.29
N GLN A 334 -8.94 24.43 -9.49
CA GLN A 334 -8.82 23.81 -10.79
C GLN A 334 -9.71 22.56 -10.84
N GLU A 335 -10.32 22.31 -12.00
CA GLU A 335 -11.07 21.08 -12.23
C GLU A 335 -10.11 19.90 -12.43
N ALA A 336 -10.32 18.82 -11.67
CA ALA A 336 -9.60 17.58 -11.90
C ALA A 336 -10.08 16.94 -13.20
N ARG A 337 -9.17 16.69 -14.13
CA ARG A 337 -9.47 16.00 -15.39
C ARG A 337 -8.83 14.62 -15.39
N PRO A 338 -9.44 13.63 -16.05
CA PRO A 338 -8.76 12.38 -16.31
C PRO A 338 -7.59 12.69 -17.25
N GLU A 339 -6.40 12.27 -16.86
CA GLU A 339 -5.17 12.48 -17.62
C GLU A 339 -4.50 11.12 -17.79
N SER A 340 -4.38 10.67 -19.03
CA SER A 340 -3.59 9.48 -19.35
C SER A 340 -2.11 9.77 -19.17
N ARG A 341 -1.37 8.79 -18.64
CA ARG A 341 0.08 8.87 -18.48
C ARG A 341 0.70 7.50 -18.75
N LEU A 342 1.68 7.46 -19.63
CA LEU A 342 2.36 6.24 -20.05
C LEU A 342 3.80 6.27 -19.54
N TYR A 343 4.21 5.26 -18.79
CA TYR A 343 5.53 5.10 -18.20
C TYR A 343 6.23 3.88 -18.81
N PRO A 344 6.73 3.96 -20.05
CA PRO A 344 7.24 2.79 -20.77
C PRO A 344 8.53 2.21 -20.17
N GLU A 345 9.32 3.00 -19.45
CA GLU A 345 10.53 2.51 -18.78
C GLU A 345 10.21 1.76 -17.49
N GLU A 346 9.17 2.19 -16.77
CA GLU A 346 8.72 1.56 -15.53
C GLU A 346 7.65 0.47 -15.76
N GLY A 347 7.01 0.46 -16.92
CA GLY A 347 6.04 -0.56 -17.31
C GLY A 347 4.59 -0.29 -16.90
N HIS A 348 4.25 0.92 -16.44
CA HIS A 348 2.87 1.29 -16.08
C HIS A 348 2.22 2.17 -17.15
N PHE A 349 1.03 1.80 -17.61
CA PHE A 349 0.24 2.59 -18.56
C PHE A 349 -1.12 2.92 -17.96
N LEU A 350 -1.30 4.20 -17.61
CA LEU A 350 -2.49 4.71 -16.94
C LEU A 350 -3.35 5.41 -17.98
N ILE A 351 -4.35 4.73 -18.51
CA ILE A 351 -5.21 5.22 -19.58
C ILE A 351 -6.53 5.68 -18.97
N LYS A 352 -6.82 6.99 -19.08
CA LYS A 352 -8.00 7.61 -18.49
C LYS A 352 -8.74 8.40 -19.54
N ASN A 353 -10.03 8.14 -19.67
CA ASN A 353 -10.92 8.87 -20.56
C ASN A 353 -12.16 9.29 -19.80
N GLY A 354 -12.46 10.59 -19.80
CA GLY A 354 -13.63 11.11 -19.10
C GLY A 354 -14.58 11.82 -20.03
N ARG A 355 -15.87 11.52 -19.86
CA ARG A 355 -16.96 12.02 -20.70
C ARG A 355 -18.17 12.27 -19.83
N GLN A 356 -18.70 13.50 -19.84
CA GLN A 356 -19.93 13.84 -19.11
C GLN A 356 -19.90 13.47 -17.60
N GLY A 357 -18.76 13.68 -16.94
CA GLY A 357 -18.60 13.36 -15.50
C GLY A 357 -18.40 11.87 -15.19
N ARG A 358 -18.21 11.04 -16.23
CA ARG A 358 -17.83 9.63 -16.13
C ARG A 358 -16.36 9.45 -16.44
N GLU A 359 -15.75 8.40 -15.94
CA GLU A 359 -14.35 8.04 -16.18
C GLU A 359 -14.25 6.54 -16.48
N THR A 360 -13.56 6.20 -17.57
CA THR A 360 -13.02 4.86 -17.78
C THR A 360 -11.53 4.94 -17.46
N TYR A 361 -11.08 4.13 -16.50
CA TYR A 361 -9.69 4.05 -16.09
C TYR A 361 -9.17 2.62 -16.25
N LEU A 362 -8.25 2.46 -17.20
CA LEU A 362 -7.52 1.23 -17.45
C LEU A 362 -6.06 1.41 -17.01
N HIS A 363 -5.59 0.59 -16.08
CA HIS A 363 -4.17 0.46 -15.77
C HIS A 363 -3.67 -0.86 -16.33
N ILE A 364 -2.64 -0.78 -17.19
CA ILE A 364 -1.94 -1.94 -17.76
C ILE A 364 -0.59 -2.06 -17.08
N ASP A 365 -0.26 -3.28 -16.67
CA ASP A 365 0.99 -3.61 -16.03
C ASP A 365 1.91 -4.43 -16.95
N THR A 366 3.09 -3.87 -17.21
CA THR A 366 4.22 -4.53 -17.88
C THR A 366 5.51 -4.29 -17.09
N ALA A 367 5.39 -3.95 -15.80
CA ALA A 367 6.49 -3.63 -14.92
C ALA A 367 7.37 -4.87 -14.65
N PRO A 368 8.60 -4.67 -14.18
CA PRO A 368 9.39 -5.75 -13.59
C PRO A 368 8.70 -6.34 -12.36
N LEU A 369 9.12 -7.53 -11.93
CA LEU A 369 8.55 -8.22 -10.77
C LEU A 369 8.67 -7.45 -9.44
N GLY A 370 9.58 -6.49 -9.32
CA GLY A 370 9.81 -5.77 -8.07
C GLY A 370 11.25 -5.35 -7.83
N TYR A 371 11.51 -4.81 -6.64
CA TYR A 371 12.80 -4.23 -6.30
C TYR A 371 13.84 -5.28 -5.87
N LEU A 372 15.03 -5.19 -6.47
CA LEU A 372 16.20 -6.03 -6.18
C LEU A 372 15.95 -7.53 -6.38
N SER A 373 16.91 -8.36 -5.98
CA SER A 373 16.88 -9.81 -6.21
C SER A 373 15.77 -10.55 -5.46
N ILE A 374 15.13 -9.93 -4.48
CA ILE A 374 14.08 -10.58 -3.67
C ILE A 374 12.66 -10.28 -4.17
N ALA A 375 12.47 -9.10 -4.79
CA ALA A 375 11.16 -8.57 -5.20
C ALA A 375 10.06 -8.82 -4.15
N ALA A 376 10.33 -8.44 -2.90
CA ALA A 376 9.60 -8.96 -1.74
C ALA A 376 8.08 -8.81 -1.81
N HIS A 377 7.61 -7.76 -2.49
CA HIS A 377 6.23 -7.31 -2.51
C HIS A 377 5.53 -7.37 -3.87
N GLY A 378 6.24 -7.58 -4.97
CA GLY A 378 5.60 -7.74 -6.26
C GLY A 378 5.04 -9.16 -6.45
N HIS A 379 4.12 -9.31 -7.40
CA HIS A 379 3.41 -10.56 -7.67
C HIS A 379 3.78 -11.12 -9.05
N ALA A 380 3.45 -12.38 -9.32
CA ALA A 380 3.67 -12.97 -10.65
C ALA A 380 2.53 -12.58 -11.61
N ASP A 381 2.36 -11.28 -11.84
CA ASP A 381 1.22 -10.62 -12.47
C ASP A 381 1.56 -9.88 -13.77
N ALA A 382 2.69 -10.19 -14.41
CA ALA A 382 3.10 -9.56 -15.66
C ALA A 382 1.98 -9.62 -16.71
N LEU A 383 1.78 -8.49 -17.40
CA LEU A 383 0.72 -8.30 -18.39
C LEU A 383 -0.70 -8.31 -17.80
N SER A 384 -0.87 -8.22 -16.49
CA SER A 384 -2.17 -8.01 -15.84
C SER A 384 -2.70 -6.59 -16.11
N PHE A 385 -3.95 -6.37 -15.74
CA PHE A 385 -4.60 -5.06 -15.85
C PHE A 385 -5.70 -4.89 -14.81
N PHE A 386 -5.98 -3.62 -14.53
CA PHE A 386 -7.05 -3.16 -13.67
C PHE A 386 -8.01 -2.29 -14.49
N LEU A 387 -9.32 -2.47 -14.27
CA LEU A 387 -10.35 -1.68 -14.94
C LEU A 387 -11.34 -1.11 -13.93
N ASP A 388 -11.38 0.22 -13.88
CA ASP A 388 -12.33 1.02 -13.13
C ASP A 388 -13.25 1.78 -14.09
N ILE A 389 -14.55 1.72 -13.83
CA ILE A 389 -15.59 2.38 -14.60
C ILE A 389 -16.45 3.22 -13.66
N ASP A 390 -16.48 4.53 -13.90
CA ASP A 390 -17.21 5.52 -13.11
C ASP A 390 -16.80 5.52 -11.64
N GLY A 391 -15.50 5.30 -11.42
CA GLY A 391 -14.95 5.07 -10.12
C GLY A 391 -15.12 3.64 -9.65
N LEU A 392 -15.89 2.74 -10.24
CA LEU A 392 -16.11 1.42 -9.62
C LEU A 392 -15.14 0.39 -10.20
N PRO A 393 -14.41 -0.39 -9.39
CA PRO A 393 -13.55 -1.46 -9.91
C PRO A 393 -14.39 -2.59 -10.49
N TYR A 394 -14.20 -2.93 -11.77
CA TYR A 394 -14.86 -4.05 -12.44
C TYR A 394 -13.96 -5.28 -12.50
N ILE A 395 -12.71 -5.06 -12.94
CA ILE A 395 -11.64 -6.05 -12.98
C ILE A 395 -10.57 -5.56 -12.03
N ALA A 396 -10.32 -6.33 -10.98
CA ALA A 396 -9.49 -5.93 -9.85
C ALA A 396 -8.39 -6.96 -9.61
N ASP A 397 -7.34 -6.51 -8.95
CA ASP A 397 -6.38 -7.41 -8.31
C ASP A 397 -7.01 -8.13 -7.11
N VAL A 398 -6.44 -9.25 -6.70
CA VAL A 398 -6.97 -10.09 -5.64
C VAL A 398 -6.49 -9.71 -4.25
N GLY A 399 -5.44 -8.89 -4.10
CA GLY A 399 -4.89 -8.54 -2.79
C GLY A 399 -3.82 -9.49 -2.26
N THR A 400 -3.45 -9.33 -1.00
CA THR A 400 -2.27 -9.99 -0.39
C THR A 400 -2.59 -11.13 0.56
N TYR A 401 -3.65 -10.96 1.35
CA TYR A 401 -4.08 -11.81 2.45
C TYR A 401 -3.09 -12.03 3.60
N THR A 402 -1.94 -12.66 3.38
CA THR A 402 -1.03 -13.03 4.47
C THR A 402 0.40 -13.16 4.00
N TYR A 403 1.36 -13.15 4.93
CA TYR A 403 2.76 -13.48 4.66
C TYR A 403 3.15 -14.84 5.21
N HIS A 404 3.06 -15.03 6.53
CA HIS A 404 3.68 -16.17 7.21
C HIS A 404 2.66 -17.19 7.74
N SER A 405 1.37 -16.86 7.71
CA SER A 405 0.30 -17.84 7.93
C SER A 405 -0.14 -18.45 6.61
N GLU A 406 -0.79 -19.62 6.65
CA GLU A 406 -1.56 -20.14 5.51
C GLU A 406 -0.79 -20.14 4.15
N PRO A 407 0.30 -20.91 4.03
CA PRO A 407 1.24 -20.81 2.91
C PRO A 407 0.62 -21.08 1.53
N GLU A 408 -0.39 -21.95 1.46
CA GLU A 408 -1.14 -22.22 0.21
C GLU A 408 -1.90 -20.98 -0.27
N TRP A 409 -2.47 -20.20 0.66
CA TRP A 409 -3.15 -18.95 0.33
C TRP A 409 -2.17 -17.88 -0.10
N ARG A 410 -1.04 -17.71 0.60
CA ARG A 410 0.01 -16.78 0.13
C ARG A 410 0.52 -17.18 -1.25
N ALA A 411 0.77 -18.47 -1.50
CA ALA A 411 1.18 -18.93 -2.82
C ALA A 411 0.15 -18.60 -3.92
N TYR A 412 -1.15 -18.74 -3.62
CA TYR A 412 -2.21 -18.32 -4.53
C TYR A 412 -2.22 -16.80 -4.77
N PHE A 413 -2.32 -15.98 -3.72
CA PHE A 413 -2.53 -14.53 -3.84
C PHE A 413 -1.39 -13.80 -4.57
N LYS A 414 -0.16 -14.32 -4.54
CA LYS A 414 0.97 -13.75 -5.30
C LYS A 414 1.25 -14.45 -6.64
N GLY A 415 0.55 -15.55 -6.90
CA GLY A 415 0.77 -16.42 -8.06
C GLY A 415 -0.04 -15.99 -9.26
N THR A 416 0.40 -16.35 -10.46
CA THR A 416 -0.16 -15.89 -11.74
C THR A 416 -1.64 -16.23 -11.91
N LEU A 417 -2.10 -17.34 -11.33
CA LEU A 417 -3.51 -17.73 -11.40
C LEU A 417 -4.45 -16.71 -10.73
N ALA A 418 -3.95 -15.93 -9.78
CA ALA A 418 -4.73 -14.94 -9.06
C ALA A 418 -4.79 -13.57 -9.77
N HIS A 419 -4.11 -13.39 -10.90
CA HIS A 419 -4.09 -12.11 -11.62
C HIS A 419 -4.75 -12.23 -12.99
N ASN A 420 -5.08 -11.09 -13.61
CA ASN A 420 -5.79 -11.01 -14.87
C ASN A 420 -4.84 -11.24 -16.06
N THR A 421 -4.10 -12.34 -16.06
CA THR A 421 -3.11 -12.74 -17.08
C THR A 421 -3.16 -14.26 -17.31
N ILE A 422 -2.30 -14.82 -18.17
CA ILE A 422 -2.34 -16.25 -18.52
C ILE A 422 -1.32 -17.04 -17.70
N ARG A 423 -1.75 -18.16 -17.11
CA ARG A 423 -0.87 -19.16 -16.50
C ARG A 423 -0.66 -20.35 -17.45
N VAL A 424 0.57 -20.87 -17.52
CA VAL A 424 0.95 -21.98 -18.42
C VAL A 424 1.45 -23.18 -17.62
N ASP A 425 0.93 -24.37 -17.90
CA ASP A 425 1.27 -25.66 -17.26
C ASP A 425 1.32 -25.61 -15.72
N GLU A 426 0.36 -24.88 -15.13
CA GLU A 426 0.25 -24.67 -13.68
C GLU A 426 1.48 -23.98 -13.06
N GLN A 427 2.29 -23.30 -13.88
CA GLN A 427 3.49 -22.59 -13.45
C GLN A 427 3.28 -21.07 -13.43
N ASP A 428 3.74 -20.42 -12.36
CA ASP A 428 3.78 -18.96 -12.28
C ASP A 428 4.86 -18.36 -13.18
N GLN A 429 4.72 -17.08 -13.52
CA GLN A 429 5.68 -16.37 -14.37
C GLN A 429 7.07 -16.22 -13.74
N ALA A 430 7.16 -16.29 -12.40
CA ALA A 430 8.39 -16.31 -11.60
C ALA A 430 8.33 -17.45 -10.56
N ALA A 431 9.47 -17.85 -9.99
CA ALA A 431 9.53 -18.96 -9.04
C ALA A 431 9.45 -18.47 -7.59
N ASN A 432 8.46 -18.95 -6.84
CA ASN A 432 8.27 -18.61 -5.44
C ASN A 432 9.23 -19.44 -4.55
N ALA A 433 10.13 -18.76 -3.83
CA ALA A 433 11.05 -19.38 -2.87
C ALA A 433 10.74 -19.01 -1.41
N GLY A 434 9.64 -18.31 -1.17
CA GLY A 434 9.20 -17.89 0.15
C GLY A 434 8.16 -16.77 0.13
N PRO A 435 7.56 -16.48 1.29
CA PRO A 435 6.42 -15.57 1.38
C PRO A 435 6.70 -14.16 0.84
N CYS A 436 7.94 -13.68 0.99
CA CYS A 436 8.43 -12.41 0.46
C CYS A 436 9.74 -12.62 -0.33
N LEU A 437 9.86 -13.73 -1.07
CA LEU A 437 11.06 -14.06 -1.84
C LEU A 437 10.71 -14.72 -3.18
N TRP A 438 11.03 -14.01 -4.27
CA TRP A 438 11.03 -14.56 -5.61
C TRP A 438 12.44 -14.91 -6.08
N VAL A 439 12.55 -15.96 -6.88
CA VAL A 439 13.71 -16.32 -7.68
C VAL A 439 13.28 -16.50 -9.14
N ASP A 440 14.25 -16.57 -10.06
CA ASP A 440 13.99 -16.73 -11.51
C ASP A 440 12.97 -15.73 -12.04
N HIS A 441 13.22 -14.43 -11.78
CA HIS A 441 12.34 -13.34 -12.17
C HIS A 441 12.14 -13.32 -13.69
N TYR A 442 10.91 -13.05 -14.13
CA TYR A 442 10.67 -12.75 -15.54
C TYR A 442 11.32 -11.42 -15.91
N GLN A 443 11.67 -11.28 -17.19
CA GLN A 443 12.07 -10.01 -17.79
C GLN A 443 10.90 -9.52 -18.66
N PRO A 444 10.28 -8.39 -18.35
CA PRO A 444 9.27 -7.79 -19.21
C PRO A 444 9.94 -7.16 -20.44
N VAL A 445 9.24 -7.19 -21.57
CA VAL A 445 9.65 -6.53 -22.81
C VAL A 445 8.45 -5.79 -23.37
N LEU A 446 8.54 -4.47 -23.42
CA LEU A 446 7.59 -3.63 -24.13
C LEU A 446 7.93 -3.66 -25.62
N ALA A 447 7.12 -4.36 -26.41
CA ALA A 447 7.32 -4.52 -27.84
C ALA A 447 6.88 -3.28 -28.62
N ALA A 448 5.76 -2.66 -28.23
CA ALA A 448 5.26 -1.45 -28.84
C ALA A 448 4.32 -0.71 -27.88
N PHE A 449 4.28 0.62 -27.99
CA PHE A 449 3.19 1.43 -27.47
C PHE A 449 2.93 2.60 -28.43
N ASP A 450 1.68 3.01 -28.53
CA ASP A 450 1.25 4.14 -29.36
C ASP A 450 0.04 4.83 -28.72
N ASP A 451 -0.04 6.14 -28.85
CA ASP A 451 -1.14 6.95 -28.30
C ASP A 451 -1.50 8.08 -29.26
N ASP A 452 -2.70 8.01 -29.84
CA ASP A 452 -3.23 9.02 -30.76
C ASP A 452 -4.64 9.51 -30.31
N GLU A 453 -5.32 10.32 -31.11
CA GLU A 453 -6.65 10.83 -30.75
C GLU A 453 -7.75 9.76 -30.74
N GLU A 454 -7.58 8.66 -31.49
CA GLU A 454 -8.57 7.60 -31.66
C GLU A 454 -8.39 6.46 -30.65
N LYS A 455 -7.14 6.10 -30.34
CA LYS A 455 -6.81 4.93 -29.52
C LYS A 455 -5.46 5.02 -28.80
N THR A 456 -5.30 4.15 -27.81
CA THR A 456 -4.02 3.82 -27.18
C THR A 456 -3.74 2.34 -27.39
N VAL A 457 -2.52 1.97 -27.79
CA VAL A 457 -2.08 0.58 -27.95
C VAL A 457 -0.88 0.34 -27.05
N VAL A 458 -0.87 -0.78 -26.31
CA VAL A 458 0.25 -1.23 -25.48
C VAL A 458 0.47 -2.71 -25.74
N LYS A 459 1.68 -3.10 -26.15
CA LYS A 459 2.03 -4.49 -26.44
C LYS A 459 3.25 -4.90 -25.62
N GLY A 460 3.05 -5.79 -24.67
CA GLY A 460 4.08 -6.31 -23.77
C GLY A 460 4.23 -7.83 -23.89
N SER A 461 5.40 -8.33 -23.55
CA SER A 461 5.69 -9.75 -23.38
C SER A 461 6.55 -9.97 -22.14
N HIS A 462 6.72 -11.20 -21.69
CA HIS A 462 7.61 -11.52 -20.58
C HIS A 462 8.34 -12.85 -20.81
N SER A 463 9.52 -12.99 -20.22
CA SER A 463 10.36 -14.20 -20.39
C SER A 463 9.99 -15.36 -19.45
N GLY A 464 8.95 -15.22 -18.63
CA GLY A 464 8.64 -16.17 -17.55
C GLY A 464 8.47 -17.60 -18.05
N TYR A 465 7.82 -17.79 -19.19
CA TYR A 465 7.56 -19.11 -19.77
C TYR A 465 8.60 -19.61 -20.76
N ALA A 466 9.71 -18.89 -20.94
CA ALA A 466 10.79 -19.32 -21.83
C ALA A 466 11.34 -20.71 -21.46
N ARG A 467 11.34 -21.05 -20.16
CA ARG A 467 11.72 -22.38 -19.64
C ARG A 467 10.78 -23.52 -20.09
N LEU A 468 9.55 -23.18 -20.48
CA LEU A 468 8.56 -24.11 -21.04
C LEU A 468 8.56 -24.08 -22.57
N GLY A 469 9.37 -23.23 -23.21
CA GLY A 469 9.33 -23.01 -24.66
C GLY A 469 8.09 -22.23 -25.12
N VAL A 470 7.49 -21.43 -24.24
CA VAL A 470 6.29 -20.62 -24.52
C VAL A 470 6.62 -19.13 -24.39
N THR A 471 6.20 -18.33 -25.36
CA THR A 471 6.22 -16.87 -25.27
C THR A 471 4.79 -16.36 -25.20
N HIS A 472 4.50 -15.60 -24.14
CA HIS A 472 3.23 -14.89 -23.99
C HIS A 472 3.44 -13.41 -24.28
N THR A 473 2.77 -12.93 -25.32
CA THR A 473 2.67 -11.51 -25.66
C THR A 473 1.22 -11.07 -25.54
N ARG A 474 0.96 -9.96 -24.86
CA ARG A 474 -0.36 -9.35 -24.76
C ARG A 474 -0.36 -7.97 -25.37
N GLU A 475 -1.36 -7.71 -26.19
CA GLU A 475 -1.65 -6.39 -26.75
C GLU A 475 -2.98 -5.88 -26.20
N TYR A 476 -2.96 -4.67 -25.67
CA TYR A 476 -4.12 -3.90 -25.28
C TYR A 476 -4.36 -2.81 -26.32
N GLU A 477 -5.57 -2.70 -26.81
CA GLU A 477 -6.04 -1.59 -27.63
C GLU A 477 -7.24 -0.95 -26.93
N TYR A 478 -7.08 0.29 -26.49
CA TYR A 478 -8.15 1.09 -25.91
C TYR A 478 -8.65 2.10 -26.94
N ARG A 479 -9.89 1.95 -27.39
CA ARG A 479 -10.53 2.87 -28.33
C ARG A 479 -11.17 4.02 -27.57
N LYS A 480 -10.57 5.20 -27.67
CA LYS A 480 -11.00 6.41 -26.95
C LYS A 480 -12.38 6.89 -27.37
N GLY A 481 -12.81 6.55 -28.59
CA GLY A 481 -14.08 6.92 -29.20
C GLY A 481 -15.31 6.32 -28.53
N ASP A 482 -15.23 5.10 -28.02
CA ASP A 482 -16.35 4.31 -27.49
C ASP A 482 -16.03 3.57 -26.17
N ASP A 483 -14.84 3.80 -25.60
CA ASP A 483 -14.30 3.15 -24.40
C ASP A 483 -14.10 1.63 -24.55
N ILE A 484 -14.07 1.10 -25.78
CA ILE A 484 -13.91 -0.34 -25.98
C ILE A 484 -12.44 -0.74 -25.80
N ILE A 485 -12.23 -1.75 -24.96
CA ILE A 485 -10.93 -2.37 -24.72
C ILE A 485 -10.88 -3.69 -25.48
N ILE A 486 -9.85 -3.89 -26.29
CA ILE A 486 -9.58 -5.13 -27.00
C ILE A 486 -8.25 -5.67 -26.48
N ILE A 487 -8.26 -6.90 -25.99
CA ILE A 487 -7.08 -7.60 -25.49
C ILE A 487 -6.79 -8.76 -26.43
N ARG A 488 -5.58 -8.80 -26.98
CA ARG A 488 -5.11 -9.89 -27.84
C ARG A 488 -3.95 -10.57 -27.17
N ASP A 489 -4.15 -11.84 -26.84
CA ASP A 489 -3.12 -12.72 -26.29
C ASP A 489 -2.53 -13.56 -27.42
N TYR A 490 -1.23 -13.42 -27.66
CA TYR A 490 -0.47 -14.22 -28.61
C TYR A 490 0.38 -15.21 -27.80
N LEU A 491 0.11 -16.50 -28.00
CA LEU A 491 0.83 -17.60 -27.35
C LEU A 491 1.63 -18.31 -28.43
N GLU A 492 2.95 -18.16 -28.37
CA GLU A 492 3.87 -18.80 -29.31
C GLU A 492 4.55 -19.99 -28.63
N ALA A 493 4.40 -21.17 -29.21
CA ALA A 493 4.93 -22.43 -28.67
C ALA A 493 5.13 -23.46 -29.78
N ASP A 494 6.13 -24.33 -29.62
CA ASP A 494 6.43 -25.46 -30.51
C ASP A 494 5.78 -26.78 -30.05
N GLY A 495 5.12 -26.78 -28.88
CA GLY A 495 4.59 -27.97 -28.22
C GLY A 495 3.15 -27.84 -27.77
N ARG A 496 2.70 -28.85 -27.01
CA ARG A 496 1.39 -28.87 -26.36
C ARG A 496 1.50 -28.39 -24.93
N HIS A 497 0.65 -27.44 -24.57
CA HIS A 497 0.60 -26.85 -23.23
C HIS A 497 -0.84 -26.68 -22.77
N VAL A 498 -0.99 -26.53 -21.45
CA VAL A 498 -2.24 -26.15 -20.80
C VAL A 498 -2.16 -24.68 -20.43
N TYR A 499 -3.15 -23.91 -20.84
CA TYR A 499 -3.30 -22.49 -20.57
C TYR A 499 -4.49 -22.25 -19.67
N GLU A 500 -4.31 -21.43 -18.64
CA GLU A 500 -5.33 -21.02 -17.71
C GLU A 500 -5.52 -19.51 -17.81
N ILE A 501 -6.76 -19.09 -18.09
CA ILE A 501 -7.11 -17.72 -18.43
C ILE A 501 -8.19 -17.22 -17.45
N PRO A 502 -7.78 -16.72 -16.27
CA PRO A 502 -8.67 -16.07 -15.32
C PRO A 502 -8.96 -14.60 -15.67
N PHE A 503 -10.18 -14.17 -15.38
CA PHE A 503 -10.55 -12.76 -15.19
C PHE A 503 -11.23 -12.61 -13.83
N HIS A 504 -10.53 -12.01 -12.88
CA HIS A 504 -10.99 -11.75 -11.53
C HIS A 504 -11.80 -10.46 -11.48
N LEU A 505 -13.03 -10.59 -10.99
CA LEU A 505 -13.94 -9.46 -10.83
C LEU A 505 -13.84 -8.92 -9.42
N HIS A 506 -14.11 -7.63 -9.24
CA HIS A 506 -14.28 -7.08 -7.90
C HIS A 506 -15.48 -7.75 -7.18
N PRO A 507 -15.44 -7.98 -5.86
CA PRO A 507 -16.48 -8.73 -5.12
C PRO A 507 -17.91 -8.20 -5.29
N GLU A 508 -18.06 -6.89 -5.51
CA GLU A 508 -19.35 -6.22 -5.72
C GLU A 508 -19.90 -6.38 -7.15
N ILE A 509 -19.13 -6.96 -8.06
CA ILE A 509 -19.53 -7.17 -9.45
C ILE A 509 -20.25 -8.50 -9.60
N ARG A 510 -21.45 -8.42 -10.17
CA ARG A 510 -22.21 -9.59 -10.59
C ARG A 510 -21.95 -9.88 -12.07
N ALA A 511 -21.54 -11.11 -12.36
CA ALA A 511 -21.40 -11.62 -13.72
C ALA A 511 -22.58 -12.52 -14.10
N GLU A 512 -23.16 -12.29 -15.27
CA GLU A 512 -24.19 -13.14 -15.86
C GLU A 512 -23.75 -13.61 -17.24
N ARG A 513 -23.80 -14.92 -17.48
CA ARG A 513 -23.43 -15.51 -18.77
C ARG A 513 -24.53 -15.25 -19.80
N GLY A 514 -24.14 -14.71 -20.94
CA GLY A 514 -24.98 -14.55 -22.13
C GLY A 514 -24.74 -15.61 -23.20
N PRO A 515 -25.29 -15.43 -24.41
CA PRO A 515 -25.05 -16.32 -25.54
C PRO A 515 -23.55 -16.40 -25.92
N GLY A 516 -23.09 -17.59 -26.31
CA GLY A 516 -21.69 -17.84 -26.63
C GLY A 516 -20.77 -17.62 -25.42
N ASN A 517 -19.66 -16.91 -25.66
CA ASN A 517 -18.69 -16.55 -24.63
C ASN A 517 -18.83 -15.07 -24.20
N THR A 518 -20.07 -14.60 -24.10
CA THR A 518 -20.39 -13.25 -23.62
C THR A 518 -20.83 -13.25 -22.16
N PHE A 519 -20.47 -12.19 -21.43
CA PHE A 519 -20.79 -11.97 -20.04
C PHE A 519 -21.26 -10.54 -19.84
N THR A 520 -22.27 -10.37 -19.01
CA THR A 520 -22.76 -9.06 -18.55
C THR A 520 -22.26 -8.85 -17.13
N LEU A 521 -21.41 -7.85 -16.94
CA LEU A 521 -20.89 -7.43 -15.65
C LEU A 521 -21.70 -6.24 -15.15
N SER A 522 -22.14 -6.29 -13.91
CA SER A 522 -22.99 -5.26 -13.31
C SER A 522 -22.57 -4.93 -11.90
N HIS A 523 -22.54 -3.62 -11.62
CA HIS A 523 -22.44 -3.06 -10.28
C HIS A 523 -23.79 -2.42 -9.89
N PRO A 524 -24.26 -2.50 -8.64
CA PRO A 524 -25.54 -1.90 -8.22
C PRO A 524 -25.65 -0.39 -8.50
N GLN A 525 -24.52 0.31 -8.49
CA GLN A 525 -24.43 1.77 -8.66
C GLN A 525 -23.74 2.17 -9.98
N GLY A 526 -23.29 1.21 -10.79
CA GLY A 526 -22.48 1.46 -11.98
C GLY A 526 -23.18 1.09 -13.29
N ARG A 527 -22.56 1.46 -14.42
CA ARG A 527 -23.06 1.08 -15.74
C ARG A 527 -22.70 -0.36 -16.09
N THR A 528 -23.52 -1.03 -16.88
CA THR A 528 -23.27 -2.40 -17.30
C THR A 528 -22.03 -2.47 -18.21
N VAL A 529 -21.19 -3.48 -18.06
CA VAL A 529 -20.05 -3.76 -18.93
C VAL A 529 -20.29 -5.11 -19.61
N LYS A 530 -20.09 -5.19 -20.94
CA LYS A 530 -20.09 -6.48 -21.64
C LYS A 530 -18.65 -6.96 -21.80
N LEU A 531 -18.42 -8.22 -21.46
CA LEU A 531 -17.16 -8.92 -21.70
C LEU A 531 -17.43 -10.04 -22.70
N ARG A 532 -16.67 -10.09 -23.80
CA ARG A 532 -16.72 -11.19 -24.76
C ARG A 532 -15.34 -11.85 -24.81
N LEU A 533 -15.31 -13.13 -24.48
CA LEU A 533 -14.12 -13.96 -24.61
C LEU A 533 -14.09 -14.65 -25.98
N ASP A 534 -12.91 -15.13 -26.36
CA ASP A 534 -12.70 -15.87 -27.61
C ASP A 534 -13.59 -17.13 -27.68
N ASP A 535 -14.14 -17.44 -28.85
CA ASP A 535 -15.07 -18.57 -29.04
C ASP A 535 -14.40 -19.94 -28.83
N SER A 536 -13.07 -20.01 -28.89
CA SER A 536 -12.31 -21.23 -28.61
C SER A 536 -12.26 -21.60 -27.11
N LEU A 537 -12.62 -20.68 -26.22
CA LEU A 537 -12.61 -20.89 -24.78
C LEU A 537 -13.90 -21.56 -24.28
N GLN A 538 -13.80 -22.21 -23.13
CA GLN A 538 -14.94 -22.79 -22.41
C GLN A 538 -15.05 -22.19 -21.01
N PRO A 539 -15.48 -20.92 -20.90
CA PRO A 539 -15.44 -20.20 -19.64
C PRO A 539 -16.47 -20.69 -18.62
N GLN A 540 -16.06 -20.68 -17.36
CA GLN A 540 -16.85 -21.01 -16.19
C GLN A 540 -16.81 -19.85 -15.19
N LEU A 541 -17.89 -19.65 -14.43
CA LEU A 541 -17.92 -18.72 -13.30
C LEU A 541 -17.55 -19.50 -12.04
N ILE A 542 -16.42 -19.15 -11.42
CA ILE A 542 -15.94 -19.77 -10.19
C ILE A 542 -15.98 -18.71 -9.09
N ARG A 543 -16.54 -19.05 -7.93
CA ARG A 543 -16.63 -18.14 -6.77
C ARG A 543 -16.23 -18.85 -5.49
N GLY A 544 -15.18 -18.37 -4.84
CA GLY A 544 -14.73 -18.87 -3.53
C GLY A 544 -14.35 -20.36 -3.53
N SER A 545 -13.70 -20.86 -4.58
CA SER A 545 -13.25 -22.26 -4.62
C SER A 545 -11.98 -22.44 -3.78
N GLU A 546 -11.90 -23.48 -2.97
CA GLU A 546 -10.71 -23.82 -2.17
C GLU A 546 -9.90 -24.98 -2.79
N SER A 547 -10.47 -25.74 -3.73
CA SER A 547 -9.77 -26.85 -4.39
C SER A 547 -10.18 -26.98 -5.87
N PRO A 548 -9.40 -26.43 -6.81
CA PRO A 548 -8.25 -25.55 -6.57
C PRO A 548 -8.67 -24.19 -5.96
N ILE A 549 -7.74 -23.50 -5.29
CA ILE A 549 -7.97 -22.14 -4.78
C ILE A 549 -8.19 -21.19 -5.97
N LEU A 550 -9.37 -20.57 -6.06
CA LEU A 550 -9.71 -19.60 -7.12
C LEU A 550 -10.95 -18.77 -6.76
N GLY A 551 -10.98 -17.51 -7.17
CA GLY A 551 -12.15 -16.63 -6.96
C GLY A 551 -12.20 -16.11 -5.52
N TRP A 552 -11.09 -15.59 -5.02
CA TRP A 552 -10.96 -14.96 -3.72
C TRP A 552 -10.34 -13.57 -3.86
N HIS A 553 -10.79 -12.65 -3.01
CA HIS A 553 -10.30 -11.29 -2.90
C HIS A 553 -9.90 -11.02 -1.44
N SER A 554 -8.85 -10.26 -1.23
CA SER A 554 -8.35 -9.83 0.07
C SER A 554 -8.43 -8.31 0.16
N PRO A 555 -9.50 -7.77 0.78
CA PRO A 555 -9.69 -6.32 0.89
C PRO A 555 -8.78 -5.66 1.94
N SER A 556 -8.13 -6.46 2.79
CA SER A 556 -7.29 -6.03 3.91
C SER A 556 -6.49 -7.23 4.40
N PHE A 557 -5.34 -6.96 5.03
CA PHE A 557 -4.47 -8.00 5.56
C PHE A 557 -5.22 -8.92 6.55
N LEU A 558 -5.01 -10.24 6.40
CA LEU A 558 -5.66 -11.34 7.12
C LEU A 558 -7.18 -11.45 6.92
N GLN A 559 -7.72 -10.72 5.94
CA GLN A 559 -9.12 -10.83 5.52
C GLN A 559 -9.19 -11.33 4.08
N LYS A 560 -10.10 -12.27 3.81
CA LYS A 560 -10.41 -12.74 2.46
C LYS A 560 -11.90 -13.00 2.34
N GLU A 561 -12.42 -12.78 1.14
CA GLU A 561 -13.83 -12.96 0.81
C GLU A 561 -13.99 -13.59 -0.59
N PRO A 562 -15.07 -14.33 -0.84
CA PRO A 562 -15.29 -14.96 -2.12
C PRO A 562 -15.68 -13.93 -3.19
N THR A 563 -14.94 -13.90 -4.30
CA THR A 563 -15.26 -13.13 -5.50
C THR A 563 -15.47 -14.02 -6.71
N THR A 564 -15.96 -13.47 -7.82
CA THR A 564 -16.18 -14.24 -9.06
C THR A 564 -14.97 -14.12 -9.98
N ALA A 565 -14.42 -15.26 -10.40
CA ALA A 565 -13.47 -15.37 -11.50
C ALA A 565 -14.17 -15.98 -12.73
N ILE A 566 -14.02 -15.36 -13.90
CA ILE A 566 -14.38 -15.95 -15.18
C ILE A 566 -13.16 -16.72 -15.67
N TYR A 567 -13.21 -18.03 -15.60
CA TYR A 567 -12.05 -18.89 -15.78
C TYR A 567 -12.22 -19.83 -16.97
N SER A 568 -11.17 -19.94 -17.80
CA SER A 568 -11.08 -20.96 -18.85
C SER A 568 -9.78 -21.74 -18.70
N ARG A 569 -9.85 -23.05 -18.96
CA ARG A 569 -8.69 -23.92 -19.13
C ARG A 569 -8.68 -24.45 -20.57
N LEU A 570 -7.57 -24.27 -21.27
CA LEU A 570 -7.42 -24.65 -22.68
C LEU A 570 -6.15 -25.48 -22.86
N GLU A 571 -6.28 -26.69 -23.40
CA GLU A 571 -5.14 -27.48 -23.86
C GLU A 571 -4.97 -27.25 -25.36
N LYS A 572 -3.79 -26.80 -25.80
CA LYS A 572 -3.52 -26.44 -27.19
C LYS A 572 -2.11 -26.80 -27.60
N GLU A 573 -1.97 -27.23 -28.84
CA GLU A 573 -0.69 -27.52 -29.49
C GLU A 573 -0.38 -26.43 -30.52
N GLY A 574 0.86 -25.95 -30.49
CA GLY A 574 1.34 -24.89 -31.38
C GLY A 574 0.89 -23.49 -30.97
N SER A 575 1.21 -22.53 -31.84
CA SER A 575 0.95 -21.12 -31.60
C SER A 575 -0.49 -20.73 -31.93
N PHE A 576 -1.09 -19.84 -31.15
CA PHE A 576 -2.45 -19.35 -31.35
C PHE A 576 -2.65 -17.95 -30.77
N GLN A 577 -3.80 -17.37 -31.08
CA GLN A 577 -4.22 -16.07 -30.58
C GLN A 577 -5.59 -16.19 -29.92
N LEU A 578 -5.81 -15.46 -28.83
CA LEU A 578 -7.12 -15.24 -28.21
C LEU A 578 -7.48 -13.77 -28.30
N THR A 579 -8.76 -13.47 -28.51
CA THR A 579 -9.27 -12.08 -28.45
C THR A 579 -10.34 -11.94 -27.39
N THR A 580 -10.13 -10.99 -26.48
CA THR A 580 -11.12 -10.55 -25.48
C THR A 580 -11.55 -9.13 -25.78
N ILE A 581 -12.85 -8.83 -25.68
CA ILE A 581 -13.40 -7.48 -25.85
C ILE A 581 -14.19 -7.08 -24.62
N ILE A 582 -13.92 -5.89 -24.08
CA ILE A 582 -14.65 -5.28 -22.97
C ILE A 582 -15.31 -4.00 -23.47
N GLU A 583 -16.62 -3.91 -23.31
CA GLU A 583 -17.45 -2.81 -23.81
C GLU A 583 -18.28 -2.21 -22.67
N PRO A 584 -17.80 -1.14 -22.01
CA PRO A 584 -18.61 -0.35 -21.10
C PRO A 584 -19.83 0.20 -21.82
N GLN A 585 -21.03 -0.15 -21.37
CA GLN A 585 -22.25 0.27 -22.05
C GLN A 585 -22.55 1.73 -21.70
N ASN A 586 -22.84 2.54 -22.71
CA ASN A 586 -23.37 3.88 -22.51
C ASN A 586 -24.84 3.76 -22.10
N LYS A 587 -25.14 3.95 -20.81
CA LYS A 587 -26.51 4.24 -20.37
C LYS A 587 -26.71 5.72 -20.21
#